data_AF-A0A379WPA2-F1
#
_entry.id   AF-A0A379WPA2-F1
#
_cell.length_a   1.000
_cell.length_b   1.000
_cell.length_c   1.000
_cell.angle_alpha   90.00
_cell.angle_beta   90.00
_cell.angle_gamma   90.00
#
_symmetry.space_group_name_H-M   'P 1'
#
loop_
_entity.id
_entity.type
_entity.pdbx_description
1 polymer ?
#
loop_
_entity_poly.entity_id
_entity_poly.type
_entity_poly.pdbx_seq_one_letter_code
_entity_poly.pdbx_strand_id
1 'polypeptide(L)'
;MARDGTRYSYIVWMDMDTKLPMRVDLLDRDGETLEQFRVIAFTVSQDIGSNMQALAKANLPPLLSVPGGEKTKFNWSPSLGAARL
;
A
#
# COMPACT_ATOMS: atom_id res chain seq x y z
N MET A 1 15.71 1.95 1.62
CA MET A 1 15.64 1.31 2.96
C MET A 1 15.30 2.36 4.00
N ALA A 2 14.53 1.97 5.00
CA ALA A 2 14.37 2.73 6.23
C ALA A 2 15.76 3.06 6.80
N ARG A 3 16.09 4.33 6.98
CA ARG A 3 17.44 4.76 7.40
C ARG A 3 17.85 4.19 8.77
N ASP A 4 16.88 3.78 9.56
CA ASP A 4 17.02 3.19 10.91
C ASP A 4 16.97 1.65 10.91
N GLY A 5 16.79 0.98 9.76
CA GLY A 5 16.80 -0.49 9.67
C GLY A 5 15.63 -1.22 10.34
N THR A 6 14.64 -0.49 10.87
CA THR A 6 13.56 -1.08 11.68
C THR A 6 12.38 -1.61 10.86
N ARG A 7 12.32 -1.29 9.56
CA ARG A 7 11.19 -1.59 8.68
C ARG A 7 11.60 -2.54 7.56
N TYR A 8 10.61 -3.27 7.07
CA TYR A 8 10.68 -3.93 5.77
C TYR A 8 11.01 -2.92 4.66
N SER A 9 11.58 -3.43 3.59
CA SER A 9 12.00 -2.61 2.45
C SER A 9 11.21 -2.97 1.19
N TYR A 10 11.26 -2.07 0.21
CA TYR A 10 10.60 -2.27 -1.07
C TYR A 10 11.61 -2.11 -2.19
N ILE A 11 11.45 -2.94 -3.23
CA ILE A 11 12.01 -2.68 -4.56
C ILE A 11 10.84 -2.46 -5.50
N VAL A 12 10.87 -1.34 -6.23
CA VAL A 12 9.79 -0.95 -7.14
C VAL A 12 10.36 -0.77 -8.53
N TRP A 13 9.80 -1.51 -9.48
CA TRP A 13 10.01 -1.29 -10.91
C TRP A 13 8.86 -0.45 -11.43
N MET A 14 9.18 0.71 -11.95
CA MET A 14 8.22 1.68 -12.48
C MET A 14 8.38 1.75 -14.00
N ASP A 15 7.27 1.73 -14.71
CA ASP A 15 7.27 2.03 -16.14
C ASP A 15 7.70 3.49 -16.37
N MET A 16 8.70 3.69 -17.22
CA MET A 16 9.33 5.01 -17.37
C MET A 16 8.47 6.02 -18.12
N ASP A 17 7.48 5.59 -18.88
CA ASP A 17 6.59 6.49 -19.62
C ASP A 17 5.38 6.85 -18.76
N THR A 18 4.63 5.84 -18.34
CA THR A 18 3.35 5.98 -17.62
C THR A 18 3.49 6.20 -16.13
N LYS A 19 4.67 5.91 -15.55
CA LYS A 19 4.95 5.94 -14.10
C LYS A 19 4.13 4.94 -13.27
N LEU A 20 3.49 3.97 -13.92
CA LEU A 20 2.77 2.91 -13.22
C LEU A 20 3.74 1.87 -12.64
N PRO A 21 3.46 1.30 -11.46
CA PRO A 21 4.27 0.24 -10.88
C PRO A 21 4.08 -1.07 -11.68
N MET A 22 5.17 -1.60 -12.22
CA MET A 22 5.18 -2.86 -12.99
C MET A 22 5.51 -4.07 -12.13
N ARG A 23 6.31 -3.86 -11.07
CA ARG A 23 6.60 -4.86 -10.04
C ARG A 23 6.88 -4.16 -8.72
N VAL A 24 6.42 -4.76 -7.63
CA VAL A 24 6.74 -4.33 -6.28
C VAL A 24 7.09 -5.58 -5.48
N ASP A 25 8.31 -5.63 -4.95
CA ASP A 25 8.73 -6.65 -4.00
C ASP A 25 8.76 -6.02 -2.60
N LEU A 26 8.07 -6.63 -1.63
CA LEU A 26 8.22 -6.37 -0.21
C LEU A 26 9.26 -7.33 0.34
N LEU A 27 10.31 -6.80 0.94
CA LEU A 27 11.42 -7.56 1.48
C LEU A 27 11.48 -7.44 3.00
N ASP A 28 11.87 -8.51 3.67
CA ASP A 28 12.22 -8.46 5.08
C ASP A 28 13.54 -7.70 5.33
N ARG A 29 14.09 -7.83 6.54
CA ARG A 29 15.33 -7.15 6.93
C ARG A 29 16.59 -7.82 6.37
N ASP A 30 16.52 -9.11 6.07
CA ASP A 30 17.61 -9.90 5.51
C ASP A 30 17.60 -9.88 3.97
N GLY A 31 16.55 -9.30 3.38
CA GLY A 31 16.37 -9.13 1.94
C GLY A 31 15.55 -10.24 1.29
N GLU A 32 14.97 -11.15 2.08
CA GLU A 32 14.07 -12.19 1.56
C GLU A 32 12.73 -11.59 1.16
N THR A 33 12.13 -12.11 0.09
CA THR A 33 10.83 -11.62 -0.40
C THR A 33 9.71 -12.15 0.48
N LEU A 34 8.96 -11.23 1.09
CA LEU A 34 7.73 -11.51 1.83
C LEU A 34 6.52 -11.52 0.90
N GLU A 35 6.45 -10.57 -0.02
CA GLU A 35 5.34 -10.43 -0.97
C GLU A 35 5.83 -9.87 -2.31
N GLN A 36 5.17 -10.28 -3.40
CA GLN A 36 5.44 -9.80 -4.75
C GLN A 36 4.16 -9.47 -5.50
N PHE A 37 4.06 -8.22 -5.95
CA PHE A 37 3.07 -7.77 -6.92
C PHE A 37 3.73 -7.65 -8.30
N ARG A 38 3.09 -8.17 -9.36
CA ARG A 38 3.61 -8.13 -10.74
C ARG A 38 2.50 -7.90 -11.76
N VAL A 39 2.70 -6.91 -12.62
CA VAL A 39 1.90 -6.71 -13.82
C VAL A 39 2.35 -7.69 -14.89
N ILE A 40 1.42 -8.47 -15.43
CA ILE A 40 1.68 -9.40 -16.54
C ILE A 40 1.33 -8.75 -17.88
N ALA A 41 0.24 -7.99 -17.93
CA ALA A 41 -0.20 -7.20 -19.07
C ALA A 41 -0.98 -5.98 -18.58
N PHE A 42 -0.81 -4.84 -19.25
CA PHE A 42 -1.58 -3.63 -18.99
C PHE A 42 -1.72 -2.79 -20.26
N THR A 43 -2.72 -1.91 -20.26
CA THR A 43 -2.95 -0.92 -21.31
C THR A 43 -3.33 0.40 -20.66
N VAL A 44 -2.88 1.52 -21.21
CA VAL A 44 -3.29 2.86 -20.79
C VAL A 44 -4.22 3.44 -21.85
N SER A 45 -5.37 3.96 -21.41
CA SER A 45 -6.37 4.61 -22.24
C SER A 45 -6.59 6.03 -21.74
N GLN A 46 -6.80 6.98 -22.67
CA GLN A 46 -7.23 8.35 -22.33
C GLN A 46 -8.72 8.40 -21.96
N ASP A 47 -9.51 7.47 -22.51
CA ASP A 47 -10.95 7.38 -22.27
C ASP A 47 -11.29 6.43 -21.13
N ILE A 48 -12.35 6.77 -20.38
CA ILE A 48 -12.90 5.93 -19.32
C ILE A 48 -13.73 4.81 -19.94
N GLY A 49 -13.34 3.55 -19.70
CA GLY A 49 -14.07 2.38 -20.19
C GLY A 49 -15.51 2.28 -19.67
N SER A 50 -16.40 1.69 -20.47
CA SER A 50 -17.84 1.57 -20.17
C SER A 50 -18.14 0.94 -18.81
N ASN A 51 -17.37 -0.07 -18.39
CA ASN A 51 -17.52 -0.71 -17.07
C ASN A 51 -17.30 0.28 -15.92
N MET A 52 -16.32 1.17 -16.03
CA MET A 52 -16.07 2.19 -15.01
C MET A 52 -17.15 3.27 -15.00
N GLN A 53 -17.68 3.63 -16.18
CA GLN A 53 -18.84 4.55 -16.26
C GLN A 53 -20.10 3.94 -15.65
N ALA A 54 -20.30 2.63 -15.80
CA ALA A 54 -21.40 1.90 -15.17
C ALA A 54 -21.22 1.83 -13.65
N LEU A 55 -20.00 1.53 -13.16
CA LEU A 55 -19.68 1.52 -11.74
C LEU A 55 -19.93 2.89 -11.09
N ALA A 56 -19.61 3.99 -11.77
CA ALA A 56 -19.86 5.35 -11.27
C ALA A 56 -21.35 5.66 -11.03
N LYS A 57 -22.25 4.91 -11.69
CA LYS A 57 -23.71 5.04 -11.55
C LYS A 57 -24.33 3.90 -10.74
N ALA A 58 -23.52 2.95 -10.27
CA ALA A 58 -23.99 1.78 -9.57
C ALA A 58 -24.52 2.16 -8.18
N ASN A 59 -25.63 1.53 -7.79
CA ASN A 59 -26.09 1.59 -6.41
C ASN A 59 -25.20 0.70 -5.56
N LEU A 60 -24.19 1.30 -4.94
CA LEU A 60 -23.25 0.63 -4.06
C LEU A 60 -23.92 0.23 -2.74
N PRO A 61 -23.46 -0.86 -2.09
CA PRO A 61 -23.96 -1.23 -0.77
C PRO A 61 -23.78 -0.07 0.23
N PRO A 62 -24.70 0.07 1.20
CA PRO A 62 -24.62 1.15 2.18
C PRO A 62 -23.37 1.01 3.04
N LEU A 63 -22.79 2.14 3.43
CA LEU A 63 -21.68 2.18 4.37
C LEU A 63 -22.16 1.67 5.74
N LEU A 64 -21.38 0.76 6.32
CA LEU A 64 -21.56 0.38 7.72
C LEU A 64 -21.06 1.52 8.61
N SER A 65 -21.85 1.89 9.62
CA SER A 65 -21.39 2.82 10.64
C SER A 65 -20.32 2.13 11.50
N VAL A 66 -19.11 2.68 11.47
CA VAL A 66 -18.02 2.28 12.36
C VAL A 66 -17.87 3.39 13.40
N PRO A 67 -17.72 3.08 14.70
CA PRO A 67 -17.44 4.08 15.70
C PRO A 67 -16.25 4.95 15.26
N GLY A 68 -16.38 6.27 15.35
CA GLY A 68 -15.25 7.18 15.15
C GLY A 68 -14.13 6.84 16.14
N GLY A 69 -12.88 7.09 15.76
CA GLY A 69 -11.74 6.81 16.64
C GLY A 69 -11.84 7.64 17.93
N GLU A 70 -11.99 6.97 19.08
CA GLU A 70 -11.94 7.62 20.38
C GLU A 70 -10.50 7.96 20.77
N LYS A 71 -10.28 9.20 21.23
CA LYS A 71 -9.02 9.59 21.86
C LYS A 71 -9.01 9.12 23.32
N THR A 72 -8.69 7.85 23.53
CA THR A 72 -8.54 7.28 24.86
C THR A 72 -7.21 7.71 25.48
N LYS A 73 -7.23 8.14 26.75
CA LYS A 73 -6.02 8.39 27.54
C LYS A 73 -5.50 7.07 28.09
N PHE A 74 -4.39 6.59 27.55
CA PHE A 74 -3.68 5.45 28.11
C PHE A 74 -2.72 5.90 29.21
N ASN A 75 -2.51 5.05 30.21
CA ASN A 75 -1.52 5.25 31.28
C ASN A 75 -0.12 4.72 30.90
N TRP A 76 0.05 4.28 29.66
CA TRP A 76 1.31 3.82 29.09
C TRP A 76 1.60 4.58 27.79
N SER A 77 2.88 4.66 27.43
CA SER A 77 3.32 5.19 26.12
C SER A 77 4.36 4.25 25.54
N PRO A 78 4.45 4.12 24.19
CA PRO A 78 5.54 3.39 23.57
C PRO A 78 6.86 4.02 23.98
N SER A 79 7.71 3.30 24.71
CA SER A 79 9.11 3.69 24.88
C SER A 79 9.88 3.22 23.64
N LEU A 80 10.72 4.09 23.06
CA LEU A 80 11.73 3.62 22.11
C LEU A 80 12.70 2.73 22.89
N GLY A 81 12.45 1.42 22.88
CA GLY A 81 13.43 0.43 23.29
C GLY A 81 14.63 0.58 22.37
N ALA A 82 15.78 0.96 22.92
CA ALA A 82 17.03 1.03 22.19
C ALA A 82 17.26 -0.30 21.46
N ALA A 83 17.18 -0.28 20.13
CA ALA A 83 17.77 -1.32 19.30
C ALA A 83 19.28 -1.24 19.58
N ARG A 84 19.75 -2.07 20.52
CA ARG A 84 21.18 -2.26 20.78
C ARG A 84 21.77 -2.85 19.51
N LEU A 85 22.61 -2.05 18.85
CA LEU A 85 23.77 -2.55 18.12
C LEU A 85 24.80 -3.07 19.14
#